data_AF-A0A833M0H9-F1
#
_entry.id   AF-A0A833M0H9-F1
#
_cell.length_a   1.000
_cell.length_b   1.000
_cell.length_c   1.000
_cell.angle_alpha   90.00
_cell.angle_beta   90.00
_cell.angle_gamma   90.00
#
_symmetry.space_group_name_H-M   'P 1'
#
loop_
_entity.id
_entity.type
_entity.pdbx_description
1 polymer ?
#
loop_
_entity_poly.entity_id
_entity_poly.type
_entity_poly.pdbx_seq_one_letter_code
_entity_poly.pdbx_strand_id
1 'polypeptide(L)'
;MLERDIIDPEFDLVRQGYDVSVTFDSVIIVSIRFKQFCELQGYKYLEFFHLAKHPAYYALIVRAPVVAYDIQRRRTRFEKLCHSCNRYFSVIGSSPVFLVDNATLGYSFYCSDIAFGSGDAQAQMILVGPGIQEEIARQRFRGVHWKAVSK
;
A
#
# COMPACT_ATOMS: atom_id res chain seq x y z
N MET A 1 5.36 7.07 8.57
CA MET A 1 4.61 6.43 9.66
C MET A 1 5.61 5.63 10.48
N LEU A 2 5.74 5.90 11.77
CA LEU A 2 6.63 5.13 12.65
C LEU A 2 5.99 3.75 12.91
N GLU A 3 6.80 2.71 13.08
CA GLU A 3 6.35 1.32 13.36
C GLU A 3 5.31 1.22 14.48
N ARG A 4 5.35 2.15 15.45
CA ARG A 4 4.49 2.16 16.64
C ARG A 4 3.05 2.58 16.39
N ASP A 5 2.76 3.20 15.25
CA ASP A 5 1.39 3.66 14.91
C ASP A 5 0.64 2.65 14.02
N ILE A 6 1.31 1.57 13.59
CA ILE A 6 0.83 0.73 12.49
C ILE A 6 -0.20 -0.30 12.95
N ILE A 7 -0.11 -0.76 14.20
CA ILE A 7 -1.10 -1.63 14.82
C ILE A 7 -1.24 -1.22 16.28
N ASP A 8 -2.28 -0.43 16.56
CA ASP A 8 -2.80 -0.30 17.90
C ASP A 8 -3.13 -1.71 18.45
N PRO A 9 -2.62 -2.12 19.62
CA PRO A 9 -3.02 -3.39 20.24
C PRO A 9 -4.54 -3.54 20.39
N GLU A 10 -5.25 -2.41 20.47
CA GLU A 10 -6.70 -2.37 20.53
C GLU A 10 -7.38 -2.43 19.16
N PHE A 11 -6.63 -2.39 18.06
CA PHE A 11 -7.14 -2.48 16.69
C PHE A 11 -8.03 -3.71 16.52
N ASP A 12 -9.24 -3.46 16.04
CA ASP A 12 -10.24 -4.49 15.81
C ASP A 12 -10.66 -4.51 14.34
N LEU A 13 -10.60 -5.70 13.74
CA LEU A 13 -10.92 -5.90 12.34
C LEU A 13 -12.42 -6.18 12.17
N VAL A 14 -13.17 -5.13 11.77
CA VAL A 14 -14.63 -5.20 11.61
C VAL A 14 -15.07 -6.21 10.54
N ARG A 15 -14.27 -6.42 9.49
CA ARG A 15 -14.60 -7.33 8.37
C ARG A 15 -13.55 -8.40 8.19
N GLN A 16 -13.94 -9.65 8.45
CA GLN A 16 -13.13 -10.83 8.21
C GLN A 16 -13.57 -11.56 6.93
N GLY A 17 -12.68 -12.38 6.37
CA GLY A 17 -12.95 -13.24 5.22
C GLY A 17 -12.37 -12.76 3.89
N TYR A 18 -11.72 -11.60 3.87
CA TYR A 18 -10.89 -11.17 2.74
C TYR A 18 -9.44 -11.64 2.92
N ASP A 19 -8.78 -11.97 1.82
CA ASP A 19 -7.34 -12.25 1.83
C ASP A 19 -6.52 -10.96 1.78
N VAL A 20 -7.07 -9.91 1.17
CA VAL A 20 -6.51 -8.56 1.13
C VAL A 20 -7.64 -7.56 1.31
N SER A 21 -7.46 -6.60 2.21
CA SER A 21 -8.39 -5.50 2.45
C SER A 21 -7.62 -4.24 2.86
N VAL A 22 -8.30 -3.09 2.86
CA VAL A 22 -7.70 -1.81 3.26
C VAL A 22 -8.63 -1.14 4.25
N THR A 23 -8.07 -0.60 5.33
CA THR A 23 -8.80 0.15 6.35
C THR A 23 -9.05 1.61 5.93
N PHE A 24 -9.86 2.35 6.69
CA PHE A 24 -10.15 3.76 6.40
C PHE A 24 -8.90 4.67 6.51
N ASP A 25 -7.95 4.29 7.35
CA ASP A 25 -6.65 4.94 7.56
C ASP A 25 -5.56 4.38 6.63
N SER A 26 -5.95 3.70 5.54
CA SER A 26 -5.07 3.24 4.47
C SER A 26 -4.06 2.14 4.88
N VAL A 27 -4.32 1.39 5.95
CA VAL A 27 -3.54 0.20 6.33
C VAL A 27 -4.03 -1.00 5.52
N ILE A 28 -3.11 -1.70 4.87
CA ILE A 28 -3.43 -2.92 4.12
C ILE A 28 -3.41 -4.10 5.08
N ILE A 29 -4.55 -4.78 5.20
CA ILE A 29 -4.68 -5.98 6.02
C ILE A 29 -4.74 -7.20 5.10
N VAL A 30 -3.89 -8.19 5.37
CA VAL A 30 -3.79 -9.43 4.61
C VAL A 30 -4.01 -10.66 5.48
N SER A 31 -4.56 -11.71 4.90
CA SER A 31 -4.72 -13.00 5.58
C SER A 31 -3.39 -13.74 5.72
N ILE A 32 -3.34 -14.70 6.64
CA ILE A 32 -2.22 -15.64 6.77
C ILE A 32 -1.94 -16.39 5.47
N ARG A 33 -2.99 -16.69 4.68
CA ARG A 33 -2.88 -17.37 3.38
C ARG A 33 -2.11 -16.51 2.37
N PHE A 34 -2.42 -15.21 2.30
CA PHE A 34 -1.70 -14.28 1.43
C PHE A 34 -0.24 -14.11 1.88
N LYS A 35 -0.02 -13.92 3.19
CA LYS A 35 1.33 -13.83 3.78
C LYS A 35 2.19 -15.05 3.42
N GLN A 36 1.69 -16.26 3.70
CA GLN A 36 2.40 -17.51 3.43
C GLN A 36 2.72 -17.68 1.95
N PHE A 37 1.80 -17.28 1.06
CA PHE A 37 2.07 -17.27 -0.37
C PHE A 37 3.23 -16.35 -0.72
N CYS A 38 3.23 -15.11 -0.23
CA CYS A 38 4.31 -14.16 -0.49
C CYS A 38 5.67 -14.65 0.03
N GLU A 39 5.69 -15.24 1.22
CA GLU A 39 6.89 -15.82 1.83
C GLU A 39 7.41 -17.03 1.02
N LEU A 40 6.52 -17.91 0.58
CA LEU A 40 6.87 -19.06 -0.24
C LEU A 40 7.43 -18.66 -1.62
N GLN A 41 6.90 -17.60 -2.23
CA GLN A 41 7.44 -17.05 -3.47
C GLN A 41 8.74 -16.25 -3.26
N GLY A 42 9.14 -16.00 -2.00
CA GLY A 42 10.34 -15.23 -1.69
C GLY A 42 10.25 -13.76 -2.13
N TYR A 43 9.04 -13.19 -2.15
CA TYR A 43 8.86 -11.78 -2.49
C TYR A 43 9.57 -10.90 -1.47
N LYS A 44 10.33 -9.93 -1.98
CA LYS A 44 11.17 -9.05 -1.17
C LYS A 44 10.41 -7.78 -0.76
N TYR A 45 10.95 -7.11 0.25
CA TYR A 45 10.52 -5.79 0.72
C TYR A 45 9.12 -5.72 1.33
N LEU A 46 8.54 -6.88 1.65
CA LEU A 46 7.28 -7.01 2.36
C LEU A 46 7.57 -7.19 3.86
N GLU A 47 6.92 -6.37 4.67
CA GLU A 47 6.87 -6.53 6.12
C GLU A 47 5.44 -6.85 6.53
N PHE A 48 5.30 -7.86 7.40
CA PHE A 48 4.02 -8.30 7.93
C PHE A 48 4.01 -8.13 9.44
N PHE A 49 3.10 -7.30 9.93
CA PHE A 49 2.93 -7.04 11.35
C PHE A 49 1.68 -7.75 11.86
N HIS A 50 1.82 -8.51 12.94
CA HIS A 50 0.74 -9.35 13.46
C HIS A 50 -0.35 -8.52 14.15
N LEU A 51 -1.63 -8.77 13.83
CA LEU A 51 -2.76 -8.17 14.54
C LEU A 51 -3.08 -8.96 15.81
N ALA A 52 -2.84 -8.39 16.99
CA ALA A 52 -2.94 -9.09 18.28
C ALA A 52 -4.30 -9.78 18.50
N LYS A 53 -5.40 -9.10 18.19
CA LYS A 53 -6.78 -9.62 18.35
C LYS A 53 -7.20 -10.56 17.21
N HIS A 54 -6.45 -10.61 16.11
CA HIS A 54 -6.83 -11.30 14.87
C HIS A 54 -5.64 -12.10 14.31
N PRO A 55 -5.29 -13.25 14.91
CA PRO A 55 -4.04 -13.96 14.63
C PRO A 55 -3.91 -14.53 13.22
N ALA A 56 -5.02 -14.62 12.48
CA ALA A 56 -5.03 -15.01 11.08
C ALA A 56 -4.76 -13.85 10.10
N TYR A 57 -4.48 -12.65 10.60
CA TYR A 57 -4.35 -11.43 9.81
C TYR A 57 -3.14 -10.59 10.21
N TYR A 58 -2.64 -9.84 9.22
CA TYR A 58 -1.42 -9.05 9.33
C TYR A 58 -1.60 -7.70 8.63
N ALA A 59 -1.00 -6.64 9.17
CA ALA A 59 -0.77 -5.42 8.40
C ALA A 59 0.42 -5.63 7.46
N LEU A 60 0.25 -5.28 6.18
CA LEU A 60 1.27 -5.37 5.14
C LEU A 60 1.86 -4.00 4.84
N ILE A 61 3.18 -3.91 4.84
CA ILE A 61 3.93 -2.74 4.40
C ILE A 61 4.94 -3.12 3.33
N VAL A 62 5.02 -2.31 2.28
CA VAL A 62 6.06 -2.39 1.24
C VAL A 62 7.06 -1.26 1.48
N ARG A 63 8.34 -1.60 1.71
CA ARG A 63 9.39 -0.60 1.98
C ARG A 63 10.14 -0.13 0.75
N ALA A 64 10.26 -0.99 -0.24
CA ALA A 64 11.10 -0.77 -1.41
C ALA A 64 10.71 -1.74 -2.55
N PRO A 65 11.26 -1.53 -3.76
CA PRO A 65 11.78 -0.27 -4.26
C PRO A 65 10.73 0.85 -4.29
N VAL A 66 11.19 2.09 -4.13
CA VAL A 66 10.37 3.29 -4.22
C VAL A 66 10.27 3.72 -5.69
N VAL A 67 9.06 4.06 -6.16
CA VAL A 67 8.84 4.63 -7.50
C VAL A 67 8.39 6.07 -7.42
N ALA A 68 8.93 6.89 -8.33
CA ALA A 68 8.59 8.30 -8.41
C ALA A 68 7.20 8.50 -9.05
N TYR A 69 6.33 9.20 -8.33
CA TYR A 69 5.01 9.54 -8.81
C TYR A 69 5.01 10.87 -9.59
N ASP A 70 4.38 10.90 -10.77
CA ASP A 70 4.33 12.10 -11.59
C ASP A 70 3.23 13.05 -11.10
N ILE A 71 3.59 13.89 -10.13
CA ILE A 71 2.70 14.88 -9.53
C ILE A 71 2.24 15.95 -10.51
N GLN A 72 3.07 16.30 -11.51
CA GLN A 72 2.78 17.39 -12.42
C GLN A 72 1.71 16.95 -13.42
N ARG A 73 1.94 15.81 -14.07
CA ARG A 73 0.99 15.23 -15.01
C ARG A 73 -0.30 14.84 -14.32
N ARG A 74 -0.20 14.26 -13.12
CA ARG A 74 -1.38 13.94 -12.34
C ARG A 74 -2.10 15.20 -11.84
N ARG A 75 -1.43 16.35 -11.77
CA ARG A 75 -1.93 17.55 -11.09
C ARG A 75 -2.24 17.26 -9.63
N THR A 76 -1.35 16.54 -8.96
CA THR A 76 -1.44 16.27 -7.52
C THR A 76 -1.41 17.60 -6.78
N ARG A 77 -2.36 17.79 -5.86
CA ARG A 77 -2.45 18.99 -5.03
C ARG A 77 -1.95 18.69 -3.63
N PHE A 78 -1.19 19.64 -3.11
CA PHE A 78 -0.67 19.64 -1.76
C PHE A 78 -1.33 20.78 -1.00
N GLU A 79 -2.09 20.46 0.04
CA GLU A 79 -2.92 21.43 0.75
C GLU A 79 -2.53 21.49 2.23
N LYS A 80 -2.60 22.70 2.81
CA LYS A 80 -2.33 22.99 4.23
C LYS A 80 -0.94 22.51 4.67
N LEU A 81 0.10 23.21 4.20
CA LEU A 81 1.47 22.98 4.66
C LEU A 81 1.58 23.31 6.15
N CYS A 82 2.04 22.34 6.93
CA CYS A 82 2.42 22.56 8.32
C CYS A 82 3.88 23.03 8.38
N HIS A 83 4.09 24.29 8.74
CA HIS A 83 5.43 24.88 8.77
C HIS A 83 6.34 24.32 9.87
N SER A 84 5.80 23.65 10.90
CA SER A 84 6.61 23.06 11.97
C SER A 84 7.21 21.70 11.57
N CYS A 85 6.48 20.88 10.82
CA CYS A 85 6.94 19.54 10.41
C CYS A 85 7.23 19.41 8.91
N ASN A 86 7.00 20.49 8.14
CA ASN A 86 7.18 20.54 6.69
C ASN A 86 6.42 19.44 5.92
N ARG A 87 5.22 19.08 6.41
CA ARG A 87 4.31 18.12 5.77
C ARG A 87 3.00 18.80 5.40
N TYR A 88 2.41 18.37 4.31
CA TYR A 88 1.06 18.78 3.92
C TYR A 88 0.03 17.93 4.65
N PHE A 89 -1.02 18.56 5.17
CA PHE A 89 -2.13 17.81 5.78
C PHE A 89 -2.87 16.95 4.76
N SER A 90 -3.00 17.42 3.52
CA SER A 90 -3.66 16.68 2.45
C SER A 90 -2.81 16.61 1.19
N VAL A 91 -2.69 15.42 0.63
CA VAL A 91 -2.08 15.15 -0.67
C VAL A 91 -3.11 14.45 -1.55
N ILE A 92 -3.65 15.19 -2.51
CA ILE A 92 -4.82 14.82 -3.29
C ILE A 92 -4.41 14.52 -4.73
N GLY A 93 -4.84 13.38 -5.26
CA GLY A 93 -4.58 13.02 -6.65
C GLY A 93 -3.97 11.63 -6.84
N SER A 94 -4.29 10.66 -6.00
CA SER A 94 -3.74 9.29 -6.10
C SER A 94 -4.26 8.47 -7.29
N SER A 95 -5.36 8.86 -7.93
CA SER A 95 -5.95 8.06 -9.02
C SER A 95 -6.51 8.93 -10.14
N PRO A 96 -6.23 8.67 -11.44
CA PRO A 96 -5.39 7.58 -11.95
C PRO A 96 -3.90 7.73 -11.55
N VAL A 97 -3.15 6.63 -11.62
CA VAL A 97 -1.74 6.55 -11.21
C VAL A 97 -0.87 6.98 -12.38
N PHE A 98 -0.02 8.00 -12.20
CA PHE A 98 1.02 8.37 -13.18
C PHE A 98 2.40 8.22 -12.52
N LEU A 99 3.31 7.56 -13.21
CA LEU A 99 4.71 7.43 -12.79
C LEU A 99 5.59 8.28 -13.69
N VAL A 100 6.68 8.80 -13.13
CA VAL A 100 7.66 9.57 -13.91
C VAL A 100 8.27 8.68 -15.00
N ASP A 101 8.43 9.24 -16.20
CA ASP A 101 9.14 8.63 -17.35
C ASP A 101 8.71 7.21 -17.73
N ASN A 102 7.43 6.87 -17.58
CA ASN A 102 6.91 5.50 -17.82
C ASN A 102 7.73 4.44 -17.08
N ALA A 103 8.10 4.70 -15.82
CA ALA A 103 8.83 3.76 -14.98
C ALA A 103 8.34 2.33 -15.19
N THR A 104 9.22 1.47 -15.71
CA THR A 104 8.86 0.09 -16.00
C THR A 104 8.89 -0.69 -14.70
N LEU A 105 7.71 -1.16 -14.27
CA LEU A 105 7.60 -2.05 -13.12
C LEU A 105 8.12 -3.43 -13.52
N GLY A 106 9.26 -3.81 -12.95
CA GLY A 106 9.82 -5.15 -13.05
C GLY A 106 9.13 -6.13 -12.10
N TYR A 107 9.75 -7.27 -11.80
CA TYR A 107 9.19 -8.29 -10.91
C TYR A 107 9.39 -7.91 -9.44
N SER A 108 8.54 -7.01 -8.91
CA SER A 108 8.59 -6.59 -7.50
C SER A 108 7.27 -5.98 -7.01
N PHE A 109 7.18 -5.78 -5.69
CA PHE A 109 6.27 -4.83 -5.09
C PHE A 109 6.97 -3.48 -4.98
N TYR A 110 6.21 -2.40 -5.10
CA TYR A 110 6.73 -1.04 -5.07
C TYR A 110 5.88 -0.19 -4.14
N CYS A 111 6.47 0.86 -3.58
CA CYS A 111 5.73 1.94 -2.94
C CYS A 111 6.00 3.29 -3.63
N SER A 112 5.04 4.20 -3.65
CA SER A 112 5.26 5.54 -4.19
C SER A 112 6.12 6.38 -3.25
N ASP A 113 6.93 7.28 -3.82
CA ASP A 113 7.70 8.30 -3.08
C ASP A 113 6.83 9.29 -2.30
N ILE A 114 5.54 9.37 -2.63
CA ILE A 114 4.57 10.26 -2.01
C ILE A 114 3.50 9.45 -1.27
N ALA A 115 3.12 9.91 -0.08
CA ALA A 115 1.95 9.43 0.64
C ALA A 115 0.72 10.27 0.27
N PHE A 116 -0.38 9.62 -0.09
CA PHE A 116 -1.65 10.25 -0.46
C PHE A 116 -2.68 10.08 0.65
N GLY A 117 -3.62 11.02 0.75
CA GLY A 117 -4.65 11.01 1.77
C GLY A 117 -4.68 12.31 2.57
N SER A 118 -5.28 12.28 3.75
CA SER A 118 -5.33 13.45 4.65
C SER A 118 -5.09 13.04 6.10
N GLY A 119 -4.42 13.92 6.85
CA GLY A 119 -4.05 13.65 8.25
C GLY A 119 -3.28 12.33 8.39
N ASP A 120 -3.68 11.54 9.37
CA ASP A 120 -3.02 10.27 9.71
C ASP A 120 -3.33 9.14 8.72
N ALA A 121 -4.34 9.31 7.86
CA ALA A 121 -4.70 8.34 6.82
C ALA A 121 -3.82 8.44 5.57
N GLN A 122 -2.76 9.26 5.58
CA GLN A 122 -1.83 9.35 4.47
C GLN A 122 -0.98 8.08 4.37
N ALA A 123 -1.03 7.42 3.22
CA ALA A 123 -0.22 6.23 2.94
C ALA A 123 0.40 6.26 1.55
N GLN A 124 1.56 5.61 1.42
CA GLN A 124 2.16 5.35 0.13
C GLN A 124 1.28 4.38 -0.66
N MET A 125 1.19 4.61 -1.97
CA MET A 125 0.52 3.70 -2.87
C MET A 125 1.39 2.47 -3.08
N ILE A 126 0.78 1.30 -3.03
CA ILE A 126 1.45 0.04 -3.39
C ILE A 126 1.19 -0.26 -4.86
N LEU A 127 2.27 -0.55 -5.59
CA LEU A 127 2.21 -1.04 -6.96
C LEU A 127 2.84 -2.42 -7.04
N VAL A 128 2.41 -3.19 -8.03
CA VAL A 128 2.87 -4.56 -8.24
C VAL A 128 3.29 -4.71 -9.69
N GLY A 129 4.46 -5.28 -9.89
CA GLY A 129 4.96 -5.67 -11.20
C GLY A 129 4.05 -6.67 -11.92
N PRO A 130 3.97 -6.66 -13.25
CA PRO A 130 3.05 -7.50 -14.01
C PRO A 130 3.22 -9.00 -13.72
N GLY A 131 4.46 -9.52 -13.62
CA GLY A 131 4.68 -10.94 -13.32
C GLY A 131 4.15 -11.38 -11.95
N ILE A 132 4.34 -10.56 -10.91
CA ILE A 132 3.78 -10.84 -9.57
C ILE A 132 2.26 -10.67 -9.59
N GLN A 133 1.74 -9.68 -10.32
CA GLN A 133 0.30 -9.46 -10.46
C GLN A 133 -0.40 -10.69 -11.04
N GLU A 134 0.18 -11.32 -12.07
CA GLU A 134 -0.32 -12.56 -12.67
C GLU A 134 -0.30 -13.74 -11.69
N GLU A 135 0.76 -13.89 -10.91
CA GLU A 135 0.88 -14.93 -9.87
C GLU A 135 -0.18 -14.76 -8.78
N ILE A 136 -0.35 -13.55 -8.26
CA ILE A 136 -1.39 -13.23 -7.26
C ILE A 136 -2.79 -13.47 -7.84
N ALA A 137 -3.03 -13.06 -9.09
CA ALA A 137 -4.32 -13.26 -9.75
C ALA A 137 -4.68 -14.75 -9.88
N ARG A 138 -3.70 -15.62 -10.18
CA ARG A 138 -3.90 -17.08 -10.26
C ARG A 138 -4.32 -17.71 -8.93
N GLN A 139 -3.93 -17.13 -7.80
CA GLN A 139 -4.33 -17.63 -6.47
C GLN A 139 -5.77 -17.31 -6.09
N ARG A 140 -6.45 -16.42 -6.82
CA ARG A 140 -7.85 -16.01 -6.55
C ARG A 140 -8.07 -15.54 -5.11
N PHE A 141 -7.16 -14.72 -4.60
CA PHE A 141 -7.31 -14.10 -3.29
C PHE A 141 -8.54 -13.19 -3.24
N ARG A 142 -9.31 -13.26 -2.16
CA ARG A 142 -10.50 -12.41 -1.97
C ARG A 142 -10.10 -10.98 -1.62
N GLY A 143 -10.72 -10.00 -2.29
CA GLY A 143 -10.52 -8.56 -1.99
C GLY A 143 -9.39 -7.88 -2.76
N VAL A 144 -8.75 -8.59 -3.69
CA VAL A 144 -7.75 -8.02 -4.59
C VAL A 144 -8.44 -7.43 -5.83
N HIS A 145 -8.15 -6.15 -6.11
CA HIS A 145 -8.61 -5.44 -7.29
C HIS A 145 -7.43 -4.77 -7.99
N TRP A 146 -7.40 -4.86 -9.31
CA TRP A 146 -6.30 -4.34 -10.11
C TRP A 146 -6.72 -3.08 -10.87
N LYS A 147 -5.86 -2.07 -10.85
CA LYS A 147 -5.99 -0.87 -11.69
C LYS A 147 -4.66 -0.63 -12.38
N ALA A 148 -4.70 -0.49 -13.70
CA ALA A 148 -3.50 -0.22 -14.49
C ALA A 148 -2.93 1.17 -14.16
N VAL A 149 -1.60 1.26 -14.19
CA VAL A 149 -0.89 2.55 -14.22
C VAL A 149 -1.24 3.24 -15.54
N SER A 150 -1.51 4.54 -15.48
CA SER A 150 -1.84 5.34 -16.65
C SER A 150 -0.57 5.70 -17.42
N LYS A 151 -0.66 5.54 -18.74
CA LYS A 151 0.34 6.00 -19.69
C LYS A 151 0.30 7.48 -19.85
#